data_AF-A0A537TK60-F1
#
_entry.id   AF-A0A537TK60-F1
#
_cell.length_a   1.000
_cell.length_b   1.000
_cell.length_c   1.000
_cell.angle_alpha   90.00
_cell.angle_beta   90.00
_cell.angle_gamma   90.00
#
_symmetry.space_group_name_H-M   'P 1'
#
loop_
_entity.id
_entity.type
_entity.pdbx_description
1 polymer ?
#
loop_
_entity_poly.entity_id
_entity_poly.type
_entity_poly.pdbx_seq_one_letter_code
_entity_poly.pdbx_strand_id
1 'polypeptide(L)'
;MRHFLILAMAYGCVVASPAEAAPKKTAPPPDPFKACDLQVRADLREGGTWLIPRDIHLDEGRLMVTVTFSPEKSIRSVPKVLYGNSDEEKRRQLRGYLEEMKAAVDAATKESAWFVVASKRTLPPDLRSSEGDASPWYGILLADIGGKCRSVAMFRNVQPDQLPADAQRDLAE
;
A
#
# COMPACT_ATOMS: atom_id res chain seq x y z
N MET A 1 -41.85 56.57 58.53
CA MET A 1 -41.70 55.48 59.53
C MET A 1 -42.16 54.18 58.90
N ARG A 2 -41.45 53.06 59.16
CA ARG A 2 -41.93 51.67 59.41
C ARG A 2 -43.11 51.13 58.56
N HIS A 3 -43.19 49.88 58.11
CA HIS A 3 -42.41 48.64 58.11
C HIS A 3 -43.36 47.57 57.47
N PHE A 4 -42.81 46.39 57.15
CA PHE A 4 -43.44 45.08 56.83
C PHE A 4 -43.93 44.85 55.39
N LEU A 5 -43.26 44.00 54.58
CA LEU A 5 -43.32 42.51 54.49
C LEU A 5 -44.72 42.03 54.03
N ILE A 6 -44.90 41.21 52.98
CA ILE A 6 -44.50 39.79 52.86
C ILE A 6 -44.49 39.31 51.38
N LEU A 7 -43.52 38.41 51.11
CA LEU A 7 -43.35 37.38 50.06
C LEU A 7 -44.39 37.16 48.94
N ALA A 8 -43.87 36.87 47.74
CA ALA A 8 -44.15 35.60 47.04
C ALA A 8 -43.00 35.20 46.10
N MET A 9 -42.60 33.94 46.20
CA MET A 9 -41.56 33.26 45.42
C MET A 9 -41.94 33.09 43.95
N ALA A 10 -40.94 33.12 43.07
CA ALA A 10 -40.85 32.19 41.93
C ALA A 10 -39.37 32.01 41.55
N TYR A 11 -38.75 30.99 42.14
CA TYR A 11 -37.47 30.44 41.70
C TYR A 11 -37.71 29.65 40.42
N GLY A 12 -37.44 30.25 39.26
CA GLY A 12 -37.37 29.55 37.99
C GLY A 12 -35.94 29.10 37.73
N CYS A 13 -35.62 27.84 38.08
CA CYS A 13 -34.41 27.19 37.60
C CYS A 13 -34.51 27.01 36.07
N VAL A 14 -33.82 27.87 35.31
CA VAL A 14 -33.53 27.56 33.91
C VAL A 14 -32.41 26.52 33.90
N VAL A 15 -32.80 25.26 33.77
CA VAL A 15 -31.88 24.16 33.51
C VAL A 15 -31.36 24.38 32.09
N ALA A 16 -30.13 24.90 31.97
CA ALA A 16 -29.42 24.86 30.71
C ALA A 16 -29.17 23.39 30.37
N SER A 17 -29.91 22.85 29.39
CA SER A 17 -29.61 21.54 28.81
C SER A 17 -28.14 21.54 28.36
N PRO A 18 -27.32 20.57 28.80
CA PRO A 18 -26.00 20.41 28.22
C PRO A 18 -26.20 20.08 26.74
N ALA A 19 -25.57 20.89 25.90
CA ALA A 19 -25.41 20.59 24.49
C ALA A 19 -24.95 19.14 24.35
N GLU A 20 -25.78 18.31 23.74
CA GLU A 20 -25.41 16.98 23.28
C GLU A 20 -24.31 17.19 22.22
N ALA A 21 -23.07 17.19 22.69
CA ALA A 21 -21.91 17.13 21.83
C ALA A 21 -22.01 15.79 21.10
N ALA A 22 -22.53 15.84 19.88
CA ALA A 22 -22.54 14.72 18.97
C ALA A 22 -21.14 14.07 18.99
N PRO A 23 -21.05 12.73 19.08
CA PRO A 23 -19.77 12.06 19.15
C PRO A 23 -18.95 12.48 17.94
N LYS A 24 -17.79 13.12 18.18
CA LYS A 24 -16.81 13.40 17.13
C LYS A 24 -16.56 12.06 16.45
N LYS A 25 -17.05 11.91 15.22
CA LYS A 25 -16.69 10.79 14.35
C LYS A 25 -15.17 10.73 14.39
N THR A 26 -14.64 9.69 15.02
CA THR A 26 -13.22 9.36 14.97
C THR A 26 -12.86 9.41 13.50
N ALA A 27 -11.98 10.34 13.11
CA ALA A 27 -11.55 10.44 11.73
C ALA A 27 -11.12 9.03 11.29
N PRO A 28 -11.43 8.61 10.04
CA PRO A 28 -10.92 7.36 9.53
C PRO A 28 -9.42 7.29 9.82
N PRO A 29 -8.89 6.14 10.28
CA PRO A 29 -7.46 6.01 10.48
C PRO A 29 -6.74 6.47 9.20
N PRO A 30 -5.61 7.20 9.35
CA PRO A 30 -4.90 7.75 8.22
C PRO A 30 -4.59 6.64 7.21
N ASP A 31 -4.85 6.94 5.95
CA ASP A 31 -4.67 5.99 4.85
C ASP A 31 -3.18 5.61 4.74
N PRO A 32 -2.82 4.33 4.95
CA PRO A 32 -1.43 3.91 4.94
C PRO A 32 -0.80 3.98 3.55
N PHE A 33 -1.60 4.07 2.47
CA PHE A 33 -1.14 3.96 1.09
C PHE A 33 -1.00 5.28 0.37
N LYS A 34 -1.47 6.39 0.95
CA LYS A 34 -1.36 7.76 0.39
C LYS A 34 -1.73 7.77 -1.10
N ALA A 35 -0.77 8.01 -1.99
CA ALA A 35 -0.95 8.09 -3.44
C ALA A 35 -1.41 6.76 -4.07
N CYS A 36 -1.14 5.62 -3.43
CA CYS A 36 -1.41 4.27 -3.95
C CYS A 36 -2.71 3.62 -3.46
N ASP A 37 -3.50 4.28 -2.60
CA ASP A 37 -4.69 3.68 -1.97
C ASP A 37 -5.64 3.00 -2.96
N LEU A 38 -6.05 3.71 -4.01
CA LEU A 38 -6.99 3.19 -5.00
C LEU A 38 -6.44 1.95 -5.72
N GLN A 39 -5.15 1.94 -6.04
CA GLN A 39 -4.51 0.82 -6.73
C GLN A 39 -4.40 -0.39 -5.79
N VAL A 40 -3.96 -0.19 -4.54
CA VAL A 40 -3.86 -1.26 -3.54
C VAL A 40 -5.23 -1.90 -3.30
N ARG A 41 -6.29 -1.11 -3.12
CA ARG A 41 -7.66 -1.64 -2.96
C ARG A 41 -8.11 -2.43 -4.19
N ALA A 42 -7.80 -1.96 -5.39
CA ALA A 42 -8.14 -2.66 -6.63
C ALA A 42 -7.41 -4.00 -6.75
N ASP A 43 -6.13 -4.06 -6.39
CA ASP A 43 -5.32 -5.28 -6.42
C ASP A 43 -5.75 -6.29 -5.35
N LEU A 44 -6.18 -5.82 -4.17
CA LEU A 44 -6.63 -6.68 -3.06
C LEU A 44 -8.11 -7.08 -3.13
N ARG A 45 -8.85 -6.67 -4.16
CA ARG A 45 -10.30 -6.91 -4.26
C ARG A 45 -10.70 -8.41 -4.27
N GLU A 46 -9.82 -9.27 -4.77
CA GLU A 46 -10.00 -10.73 -4.84
C GLU A 46 -9.24 -11.46 -3.70
N GLY A 47 -8.89 -10.73 -2.64
CA GLY A 47 -8.04 -11.21 -1.56
C GLY A 47 -6.56 -10.95 -1.80
N GLY A 48 -5.77 -11.20 -0.75
CA GLY A 48 -4.34 -10.89 -0.71
C GLY A 48 -3.95 -10.14 0.57
N THR A 49 -2.73 -9.65 0.61
CA THR A 49 -2.21 -8.83 1.71
C THR A 49 -1.17 -7.83 1.19
N TRP A 50 -0.65 -6.97 2.05
CA TRP A 50 0.39 -6.01 1.70
C TRP A 50 1.39 -5.88 2.83
N LEU A 51 2.61 -5.50 2.48
CA LEU A 51 3.75 -5.39 3.38
C LEU A 51 4.50 -4.09 3.11
N ILE A 52 5.10 -3.52 4.15
CA ILE A 52 6.13 -2.50 3.97
C ILE A 52 7.47 -3.22 3.73
N PRO A 53 8.13 -3.00 2.58
CA PRO A 53 9.48 -3.49 2.35
C PRO A 53 10.43 -2.99 3.44
N ARG A 54 11.26 -3.87 3.99
CA ARG A 54 12.37 -3.45 4.86
C ARG A 54 13.50 -2.85 4.04
N ASP A 55 13.81 -3.48 2.91
CA ASP A 55 14.84 -3.03 1.98
C ASP A 55 14.49 -3.44 0.55
N ILE A 56 14.98 -2.67 -0.40
CA ILE A 56 14.79 -2.89 -1.84
C ILE A 56 16.16 -2.81 -2.51
N HIS A 57 16.60 -3.92 -3.08
CA HIS A 57 17.86 -4.01 -3.80
C HIS A 57 17.63 -4.04 -5.32
N LEU A 58 18.37 -3.19 -6.03
CA LEU A 58 18.33 -3.09 -7.49
C LEU A 58 19.49 -3.86 -8.11
N ASP A 59 19.16 -4.81 -8.98
CA ASP A 59 20.11 -5.42 -9.91
C ASP A 59 20.00 -4.73 -11.27
N GLU A 60 20.85 -3.74 -11.51
CA GLU A 60 20.85 -2.95 -12.75
C GLU A 60 21.18 -3.81 -13.98
N GLY A 61 22.05 -4.81 -13.83
CA GLY A 61 22.49 -5.67 -14.93
C GLY A 61 21.39 -6.59 -15.46
N ARG A 62 20.46 -6.99 -14.59
CA ARG A 62 19.30 -7.82 -14.94
C ARG A 62 17.98 -7.06 -15.01
N LEU A 63 17.97 -5.76 -14.68
CA LEU A 63 16.76 -4.95 -14.54
C LEU A 63 15.71 -5.63 -13.65
N MET A 64 16.18 -6.06 -12.47
CA MET A 64 15.37 -6.73 -11.48
C MET A 64 15.43 -6.00 -10.15
N VAL A 65 14.36 -6.16 -9.37
CA VAL A 65 14.28 -5.68 -8.00
C VAL A 65 14.16 -6.87 -7.07
N THR A 66 14.91 -6.86 -5.97
CA THR A 66 14.73 -7.79 -4.86
C THR A 66 14.15 -7.04 -3.68
N VAL A 67 13.03 -7.51 -3.16
CA VAL A 67 12.39 -6.96 -1.96
C VAL A 67 12.72 -7.85 -0.78
N THR A 68 13.20 -7.26 0.30
CA THR A 68 13.55 -7.96 1.54
C THR A 68 12.59 -7.54 2.65
N PHE A 69 12.02 -8.51 3.37
CA PHE A 69 11.15 -8.28 4.54
C PHE A 69 11.88 -8.59 5.84
N SER A 70 12.70 -9.64 5.83
CA SER A 70 13.59 -10.03 6.92
C SER A 70 14.89 -10.61 6.34
N PRO A 71 15.97 -10.80 7.12
CA PRO A 71 17.24 -11.29 6.60
C PRO A 71 17.14 -12.62 5.83
N GLU A 72 16.13 -13.44 6.12
CA GLU A 72 15.89 -14.74 5.47
C GLU A 72 14.77 -14.71 4.42
N LYS A 73 13.98 -13.63 4.38
CA LYS A 73 12.78 -13.52 3.54
C LYS A 73 12.95 -12.41 2.51
N SER A 74 13.26 -12.82 1.29
CA SER A 74 13.35 -11.93 0.13
C SER A 74 12.71 -12.55 -1.11
N ILE A 75 12.23 -11.71 -2.01
CA ILE A 75 11.58 -12.11 -3.25
C ILE A 75 12.13 -11.27 -4.40
N ARG A 76 12.38 -11.89 -5.55
CA ARG A 76 12.90 -11.22 -6.74
C ARG A 76 11.82 -11.02 -7.79
N SER A 77 11.83 -9.85 -8.43
CA SER A 77 10.89 -9.52 -9.48
C SER A 77 11.18 -10.33 -10.74
N VAL A 78 10.26 -10.34 -11.69
CA VAL A 78 10.63 -10.67 -13.07
C VAL A 78 11.53 -9.58 -13.66
N PRO A 79 12.50 -9.92 -14.52
CA PRO A 79 13.29 -8.93 -15.25
C PRO A 79 12.41 -8.03 -16.11
N LYS A 80 12.68 -6.72 -16.11
CA LYS A 80 12.07 -5.83 -17.12
C LYS A 80 12.71 -6.09 -18.49
N VAL A 81 11.87 -6.12 -19.52
CA VAL A 81 12.30 -6.32 -20.91
C VAL A 81 12.35 -4.97 -21.61
N LEU A 82 13.41 -4.72 -22.37
CA LEU A 82 13.51 -3.57 -23.27
C LEU A 82 12.86 -3.93 -24.59
N TYR A 83 11.86 -3.15 -25.00
CA TYR A 83 11.15 -3.33 -26.26
C TYR A 83 11.65 -2.35 -27.32
N GLY A 84 11.27 -2.55 -28.58
CA GLY A 84 11.61 -1.65 -29.68
C GLY A 84 12.79 -2.12 -30.54
N ASN A 85 12.92 -1.48 -31.70
CA ASN A 85 13.84 -1.93 -32.76
C ASN A 85 15.12 -1.10 -32.83
N SER A 86 15.12 0.12 -32.28
CA SER A 86 16.30 0.99 -32.27
C SER A 86 17.04 0.97 -30.94
N ASP A 87 18.36 1.16 -31.00
CA ASP A 87 19.20 1.30 -29.81
C ASP A 87 18.83 2.54 -28.97
N GLU A 88 18.39 3.61 -29.61
CA GLU A 88 18.00 4.84 -28.90
C GLU A 88 16.74 4.62 -28.04
N GLU A 89 15.73 3.92 -28.58
CA GLU A 89 14.52 3.56 -27.84
C GLU A 89 14.85 2.66 -26.63
N LYS A 90 15.71 1.66 -26.84
CA LYS A 90 16.15 0.74 -25.78
C LYS A 90 16.93 1.50 -24.70
N ARG A 91 17.83 2.41 -25.08
CA ARG A 91 18.58 3.26 -24.14
C ARG A 91 17.67 4.20 -23.35
N ARG A 92 16.64 4.76 -23.98
CA ARG A 92 15.65 5.60 -23.29
C ARG A 92 14.83 4.78 -22.29
N GLN A 93 14.35 3.61 -22.67
CA GLN A 93 13.63 2.70 -21.78
C GLN A 93 14.50 2.25 -20.61
N LEU A 94 15.75 1.84 -20.87
CA LEU A 94 16.70 1.43 -19.86
C LEU A 94 16.87 2.52 -18.80
N ARG A 95 17.14 3.76 -19.23
CA ARG A 95 17.28 4.90 -18.31
C ARG A 95 16.00 5.13 -17.49
N GLY A 96 14.84 5.10 -18.14
CA GLY A 96 13.56 5.27 -17.45
C GLY A 96 13.29 4.17 -16.41
N TYR A 97 13.58 2.92 -16.72
CA TYR A 97 13.43 1.80 -15.77
C TYR A 97 14.40 1.92 -14.59
N LEU A 98 15.67 2.26 -14.84
CA LEU A 98 16.65 2.44 -13.77
C LEU A 98 16.29 3.62 -12.86
N GLU A 99 15.82 4.73 -13.43
CA GLU A 99 15.35 5.89 -12.67
C GLU A 99 14.14 5.54 -11.79
N GLU A 100 13.14 4.85 -12.37
CA GLU A 100 11.94 4.41 -11.63
C GLU A 100 12.30 3.45 -10.49
N MET A 101 13.19 2.47 -10.75
CA MET A 101 13.62 1.52 -9.72
C MET A 101 14.41 2.20 -8.60
N LYS A 102 15.30 3.15 -8.92
CA LYS A 102 16.04 3.93 -7.92
C LYS A 102 15.11 4.78 -7.07
N ALA A 103 14.14 5.45 -7.70
CA ALA A 103 13.13 6.22 -6.99
C ALA A 103 12.26 5.35 -6.06
N ALA A 104 12.04 4.08 -6.40
CA ALA A 104 11.34 3.14 -5.52
C ALA A 104 12.16 2.77 -4.28
N VAL A 105 13.49 2.62 -4.42
CA VAL A 105 14.40 2.44 -3.28
C VAL A 105 14.31 3.65 -2.35
N ASP A 106 14.39 4.86 -2.91
CA ASP A 106 14.24 6.10 -2.12
C ASP A 106 12.86 6.19 -1.44
N ALA A 107 11.79 5.76 -2.11
CA ALA A 107 10.45 5.75 -1.55
C ALA A 107 10.31 4.76 -0.38
N ALA A 108 10.98 3.61 -0.45
CA ALA A 108 10.99 2.63 0.64
C ALA A 108 11.66 3.19 1.90
N THR A 109 12.75 3.95 1.77
CA THR A 109 13.39 4.63 2.92
C THR A 109 12.48 5.66 3.62
N LYS A 110 11.42 6.09 2.94
CA LYS A 110 10.43 7.06 3.43
C LYS A 110 9.09 6.39 3.77
N GLU A 111 9.07 5.06 3.90
CA GLU A 111 7.86 4.27 4.16
C GLU A 111 6.73 4.60 3.19
N SER A 112 7.08 4.87 1.93
CA SER A 112 6.15 5.24 0.86
C SER A 112 6.28 4.29 -0.34
N ALA A 113 6.65 3.04 -0.04
CA ALA A 113 6.62 1.91 -0.95
C ALA A 113 5.92 0.74 -0.26
N TRP A 114 5.16 -0.03 -1.04
CA TRP A 114 4.33 -1.13 -0.56
C TRP A 114 4.52 -2.33 -1.47
N PHE A 115 4.75 -3.49 -0.87
CA PHE A 115 4.72 -4.77 -1.57
C PHE A 115 3.34 -5.37 -1.40
N VAL A 116 2.54 -5.34 -2.47
CA VAL A 116 1.19 -5.87 -2.49
C VAL A 116 1.24 -7.30 -3.02
N VAL A 117 0.68 -8.24 -2.27
CA VAL A 117 0.48 -9.62 -2.71
C VAL A 117 -1.00 -9.78 -3.04
N ALA A 118 -1.28 -10.00 -4.32
CA ALA A 118 -2.64 -10.04 -4.85
C ALA A 118 -2.93 -11.37 -5.54
N SER A 119 -4.22 -11.73 -5.60
CA SER A 119 -4.67 -12.92 -6.30
C SER A 119 -4.46 -12.77 -7.80
N LYS A 120 -3.86 -13.77 -8.47
CA LYS A 120 -3.69 -13.78 -9.94
C LYS A 120 -5.01 -13.64 -10.70
N ARG A 121 -6.16 -13.85 -10.06
CA ARG A 121 -7.48 -13.59 -10.65
C ARG A 121 -7.67 -12.13 -11.06
N THR A 122 -6.99 -11.18 -10.42
CA THR A 122 -7.04 -9.75 -10.79
C THR A 122 -6.29 -9.44 -12.08
N LEU A 123 -5.31 -10.27 -12.46
CA LEU A 123 -4.53 -10.08 -13.67
C LEU A 123 -5.34 -10.39 -14.94
N PRO A 124 -4.98 -9.76 -16.08
CA PRO A 124 -5.40 -10.20 -17.40
C PRO A 124 -5.12 -11.70 -17.64
N PRO A 125 -5.99 -12.45 -18.36
CA PRO A 125 -5.86 -13.89 -18.56
C PRO A 125 -4.49 -14.38 -19.03
N ASP A 126 -3.83 -13.62 -19.90
CA ASP A 126 -2.49 -13.88 -20.46
C ASP A 126 -1.37 -13.81 -19.40
N LEU A 127 -1.62 -13.15 -18.28
CA LEU A 127 -0.68 -13.01 -17.16
C LEU A 127 -1.01 -13.91 -15.97
N ARG A 128 -2.13 -14.64 -15.98
CA ARG A 128 -2.59 -15.45 -14.83
C ARG A 128 -1.81 -16.74 -14.62
N SER A 129 -1.20 -17.29 -15.67
CA SER A 129 -0.54 -18.59 -15.60
C SER A 129 0.61 -18.66 -16.59
N SER A 130 1.84 -18.81 -16.08
CA SER A 130 2.95 -19.38 -16.85
C SER A 130 3.22 -20.82 -16.44
N GLU A 131 3.83 -21.60 -17.34
CA GLU A 131 4.38 -22.91 -16.98
C GLU A 131 5.31 -22.77 -15.76
N GLY A 132 5.04 -23.54 -14.70
CA GLY A 132 5.82 -23.54 -13.46
C GLY A 132 5.27 -22.65 -12.34
N ASP A 133 4.19 -21.89 -12.57
CA ASP A 133 3.52 -21.12 -11.53
C ASP A 133 2.67 -22.02 -10.63
N ALA A 134 3.14 -22.28 -9.40
CA ALA A 134 2.40 -23.07 -8.42
C ALA A 134 1.56 -22.22 -7.45
N SER A 135 1.94 -20.96 -7.25
CA SER A 135 1.21 -20.06 -6.35
C SER A 135 0.05 -19.36 -7.08
N PRO A 136 -1.13 -19.24 -6.44
CA PRO A 136 -2.21 -18.38 -6.93
C PRO A 136 -1.92 -16.89 -6.72
N TRP A 137 -0.80 -16.54 -6.08
CA TRP A 137 -0.44 -15.18 -5.70
C TRP A 137 0.67 -14.61 -6.57
N TYR A 138 0.56 -13.32 -6.87
CA TYR A 138 1.63 -12.53 -7.45
C TYR A 138 1.87 -11.30 -6.57
N GLY A 139 3.05 -10.71 -6.69
CA GLY A 139 3.43 -9.49 -5.99
C GLY A 139 3.54 -8.31 -6.95
N ILE A 140 3.24 -7.12 -6.44
CA ILE A 140 3.52 -5.84 -7.09
C ILE A 140 4.24 -4.96 -6.09
N LEU A 141 5.37 -4.38 -6.51
CA LEU A 141 5.99 -3.28 -5.79
C LEU A 141 5.37 -1.97 -6.28
N LEU A 142 4.61 -1.33 -5.41
CA LEU A 142 4.07 0.01 -5.60
C LEU A 142 4.91 1.02 -4.84
N ALA A 143 5.07 2.22 -5.40
CA ALA A 143 5.76 3.32 -4.73
C ALA A 143 5.11 4.66 -5.05
N ASP A 144 5.12 5.57 -4.08
CA ASP A 144 4.84 6.98 -4.32
C ASP A 144 6.09 7.66 -4.88
N ILE A 145 6.07 7.95 -6.18
CA ILE A 145 7.16 8.63 -6.89
C ILE A 145 6.62 9.96 -7.42
N GLY A 146 7.00 11.06 -6.73
CA GLY A 146 6.59 12.41 -7.09
C GLY A 146 5.10 12.69 -6.86
N GLY A 147 4.49 12.10 -5.83
CA GLY A 147 3.08 12.29 -5.50
C GLY A 147 2.14 11.43 -6.36
N LYS A 148 2.66 10.39 -7.01
CA LYS A 148 1.91 9.51 -7.91
C LYS A 148 2.24 8.06 -7.61
N CYS A 149 1.22 7.22 -7.55
CA CYS A 149 1.43 5.79 -7.45
C CYS A 149 2.04 5.23 -8.73
N ARG A 150 3.15 4.51 -8.60
CA ARG A 150 3.83 3.81 -9.70
C ARG A 150 3.96 2.33 -9.37
N SER A 151 3.63 1.50 -10.36
CA SER A 151 3.97 0.06 -10.32
C SER A 151 5.37 -0.12 -10.87
N VAL A 152 6.29 -0.46 -9.97
CA VAL A 152 7.73 -0.48 -10.24
C VAL A 152 8.15 -1.86 -10.73
N ALA A 153 7.65 -2.92 -10.08
CA ALA A 153 8.06 -4.28 -10.39
C ALA A 153 6.94 -5.29 -10.08
N MET A 154 6.93 -6.38 -10.84
CA MET A 154 6.01 -7.51 -10.66
C MET A 154 6.77 -8.76 -10.23
N PHE A 155 6.14 -9.58 -9.39
CA PHE A 155 6.70 -10.79 -8.80
C PHE A 155 5.74 -11.94 -9.08
N ARG A 156 6.09 -12.84 -10.01
CA ARG A 156 5.07 -13.69 -10.65
C ARG A 156 4.56 -14.83 -9.76
N ASN A 157 5.38 -15.39 -8.90
CA ASN A 157 5.08 -16.63 -8.18
C ASN A 157 5.41 -16.48 -6.69
N VAL A 158 4.67 -15.61 -6.01
CA VAL A 158 4.91 -15.31 -4.58
C VAL A 158 4.36 -16.46 -3.76
N GLN A 159 5.24 -17.19 -3.07
CA GLN A 159 4.82 -18.23 -2.15
C GLN A 159 4.61 -17.65 -0.75
N PRO A 160 3.58 -18.08 0.01
CA PRO A 160 3.36 -17.58 1.36
C PRO A 160 4.60 -17.76 2.26
N ASP A 161 5.29 -18.90 2.18
CA ASP A 161 6.48 -19.20 2.99
C ASP A 161 7.66 -18.23 2.77
N GLN A 162 7.65 -17.45 1.68
CA GLN A 162 8.63 -16.39 1.41
C GLN A 162 8.30 -15.07 2.12
N LEU A 163 7.11 -14.97 2.73
CA LEU A 163 6.64 -13.78 3.43
C LEU A 163 6.80 -13.92 4.96
N PRO A 164 6.72 -12.82 5.70
CA PRO A 164 6.56 -12.84 7.16
C PRO A 164 5.31 -13.64 7.62
N ALA A 165 5.32 -14.12 8.86
CA ALA A 165 4.31 -15.05 9.38
C ALA A 165 2.90 -14.45 9.51
N ASP A 166 2.80 -13.14 9.71
CA ASP A 166 1.54 -12.40 9.67
C ASP A 166 0.93 -12.44 8.27
N ALA A 167 1.67 -12.04 7.24
CA ALA A 167 1.21 -12.09 5.86
C ALA A 167 0.92 -13.52 5.37
N GLN A 168 1.64 -14.53 5.90
CA GLN A 168 1.32 -15.93 5.60
C GLN A 168 -0.09 -16.33 6.02
N ARG A 169 -0.55 -15.86 7.19
CA ARG A 169 -1.88 -16.18 7.71
C ARG A 169 -2.96 -15.53 6.85
N ASP A 170 -2.76 -14.25 6.48
CA ASP A 170 -3.69 -13.51 5.62
C ASP A 170 -3.91 -14.16 4.25
N LEU A 171 -2.93 -14.96 3.77
CA LEU A 171 -3.01 -15.66 2.48
C LEU A 171 -3.51 -17.12 2.58
N ALA A 172 -3.64 -17.64 3.80
CA ALA A 172 -4.12 -19.00 4.06
C ALA A 172 -5.64 -19.06 4.33
N GLU A 173 -6.24 -17.92 4.67
CA GLU A 173 -7.68 -17.71 4.88
C GLU A 173 -8.43 -17.42 3.57
#